data_AF-A0A812ZHG1-F1
#
_entry.id   AF-A0A812ZHG1-F1
#
_cell.length_a   1.000
_cell.length_b   1.000
_cell.length_c   1.000
_cell.angle_alpha   90.00
_cell.angle_beta   90.00
_cell.angle_gamma   90.00
#
_symmetry.space_group_name_H-M   'P 1'
#
loop_
_entity.id
_entity.type
_entity.pdbx_description
1 polymer ?
#
loop_
_entity_poly.entity_id
_entity_poly.type
_entity_poly.pdbx_seq_one_letter_code
_entity_poly.pdbx_strand_id
1 'polypeptide(L)'
;MEEPTGGAEFNPDFDGGEECQRLTIIVENEIAGGSCFTAAIDSFINLDEIRQGTALWVDQVKEALFVGGSREEQEQAGALDWLSHFLWLPWTLTFSLFTPPPAYLGGWVCFAVSLGHIAWLTIIIGDLAELFGCVANVDDNITAISFVALGTSVPDLFASMTAAKQDPHADASIVNVTGSNSVNVFLGIGLPWLLASFYWYMQGTTFAVKSQGLSFSVLVFTCGACVTLSVIQIRRWKVGGELGGPVDTKAYSSFLLVVLWLSYIGLSVWKYQNIDAPLTQDLMMLGLTIPLVGVVMMIFAAIRFLLKLSKEYIGEEGFWGIFVAIGIVGLRFAVLFIFQWQ
;
A
#
# COMPACT_ATOMS: atom_id res chain seq x y z
N MET A 1 13.90 -23.97 33.29
CA MET A 1 13.05 -23.97 34.49
C MET A 1 12.76 -25.44 34.78
N GLU A 2 13.24 -25.96 35.91
CA GLU A 2 13.33 -27.42 36.13
C GLU A 2 12.16 -28.05 36.90
N GLU A 3 11.18 -27.31 37.40
CA GLU A 3 9.96 -27.89 37.98
C GLU A 3 8.75 -26.96 37.75
N PRO A 4 7.81 -27.28 36.84
CA PRO A 4 6.57 -26.53 36.71
C PRO A 4 5.60 -26.95 37.80
N THR A 5 5.49 -26.13 38.85
CA THR A 5 4.40 -26.20 39.83
C THR A 5 3.23 -25.37 39.32
N GLY A 6 2.40 -25.99 38.49
CA GLY A 6 1.16 -25.42 37.94
C GLY A 6 0.49 -26.46 37.06
N GLY A 7 -0.73 -26.86 37.39
CA GLY A 7 -1.44 -27.98 36.77
C GLY A 7 -1.77 -27.75 35.29
N ALA A 8 -0.81 -27.97 34.41
CA ALA A 8 -1.04 -28.08 32.98
C ALA A 8 -1.54 -29.51 32.69
N GLU A 9 -2.85 -29.69 32.54
CA GLU A 9 -3.43 -30.91 32.00
C GLU A 9 -3.50 -30.84 30.48
N PHE A 10 -3.04 -31.90 29.82
CA PHE A 10 -3.11 -32.06 28.37
C PHE A 10 -4.44 -32.72 28.00
N ASN A 11 -5.27 -32.07 27.18
CA ASN A 11 -6.52 -32.66 26.73
C ASN A 11 -6.34 -33.31 25.34
N PRO A 12 -6.35 -34.65 25.24
CA PRO A 12 -6.07 -35.36 23.99
C PRO A 12 -7.11 -35.13 22.88
N ASP A 13 -8.29 -34.56 23.20
CA ASP A 13 -9.33 -34.27 22.21
C ASP A 13 -9.16 -32.88 21.54
N PHE A 14 -8.41 -31.95 22.13
CA PHE A 14 -8.33 -30.55 21.66
C PHE A 14 -6.90 -30.00 21.40
N ASP A 15 -5.85 -30.59 21.97
CA ASP A 15 -4.48 -30.03 21.93
C ASP A 15 -3.55 -30.62 20.83
N GLY A 16 -4.12 -31.39 19.89
CA GLY A 16 -3.48 -31.75 18.62
C GLY A 16 -2.73 -33.09 18.59
N GLY A 17 -2.72 -33.73 17.41
CA GLY A 17 -2.04 -35.01 17.12
C GLY A 17 -0.62 -34.84 16.56
N GLU A 18 -0.05 -35.93 16.00
CA GLU A 18 1.38 -36.07 15.64
C GLU A 18 1.96 -34.97 14.70
N GLU A 19 1.14 -34.19 13.99
CA GLU A 19 1.60 -33.15 13.07
C GLU A 19 1.53 -31.70 13.61
N CYS A 20 0.89 -31.46 14.77
CA CYS A 20 0.84 -30.12 15.38
C CYS A 20 0.53 -30.19 16.88
N GLN A 21 1.47 -29.73 17.72
CA GLN A 21 1.25 -29.55 19.15
C GLN A 21 0.85 -28.10 19.42
N ARG A 22 -0.33 -27.89 20.02
CA ARG A 22 -0.73 -26.57 20.53
C ARG A 22 -0.81 -26.66 22.05
N LEU A 23 0.17 -26.06 22.73
CA LEU A 23 0.18 -25.95 24.18
C LEU A 23 -0.67 -24.75 24.60
N THR A 24 -1.85 -25.01 25.17
CA THR A 24 -2.69 -23.97 25.75
C THR A 24 -2.33 -23.82 27.23
N ILE A 25 -1.57 -22.78 27.57
CA ILE A 25 -1.25 -22.45 28.97
C ILE A 25 -2.39 -21.59 29.53
N ILE A 26 -3.20 -22.18 30.40
CA ILE A 26 -4.18 -21.43 31.19
C ILE A 26 -3.48 -21.04 32.49
N VAL A 27 -3.13 -19.76 32.62
CA VAL A 27 -2.61 -19.21 33.88
C VAL A 27 -3.82 -18.83 34.73
N GLU A 28 -4.19 -19.71 35.66
CA GLU A 28 -5.16 -19.34 36.70
C GLU A 28 -4.48 -18.42 37.71
N ASN A 29 -4.93 -17.16 37.75
CA ASN A 29 -4.57 -16.26 38.83
C ASN A 29 -5.33 -16.72 40.09
N GLU A 30 -4.63 -17.27 41.09
CA GLU A 30 -5.18 -17.29 42.44
C GLU A 30 -5.44 -15.84 42.83
N ILE A 31 -6.72 -15.45 42.95
CA ILE A 31 -7.12 -14.12 43.41
C ILE A 31 -6.73 -14.03 44.90
N ALA A 32 -5.47 -13.70 45.14
CA ALA A 32 -4.95 -13.36 46.44
C ALA A 32 -5.54 -12.00 46.86
N GLY A 33 -6.67 -12.04 47.57
CA GLY A 33 -7.07 -10.97 48.49
C GLY A 33 -7.58 -9.66 47.89
N GLY A 34 -8.24 -9.68 46.72
CA GLY A 34 -8.96 -8.50 46.22
C GLY A 34 -10.28 -8.27 46.95
N SER A 35 -10.57 -7.02 47.33
CA SER A 35 -11.88 -6.61 47.88
C SER A 35 -13.06 -7.00 46.95
N CYS A 36 -14.27 -7.20 47.50
CA CYS A 36 -15.48 -7.47 46.71
C CYS A 36 -15.74 -6.39 45.63
N PHE A 37 -15.26 -5.16 45.86
CA PHE A 37 -15.33 -4.06 44.91
C PHE A 37 -14.41 -4.27 43.69
N THR A 38 -13.19 -4.76 43.88
CA THR A 38 -12.27 -5.09 42.78
C THR A 38 -12.78 -6.26 41.94
N ALA A 39 -13.41 -7.28 42.55
CA ALA A 39 -14.02 -8.38 41.81
C ALA A 39 -15.27 -7.95 41.02
N ALA A 40 -16.05 -7.00 41.56
CA ALA A 40 -17.19 -6.42 40.85
C ALA A 40 -16.73 -5.57 39.65
N ILE A 41 -15.65 -4.80 39.80
CA ILE A 41 -15.06 -4.03 38.70
C ILE A 41 -14.47 -4.97 37.64
N ASP A 42 -13.76 -6.02 38.04
CA ASP A 42 -13.20 -7.01 37.10
C ASP A 42 -14.26 -7.68 36.23
N SER A 43 -15.46 -7.91 36.80
CA SER A 43 -16.60 -8.46 36.06
C SER A 43 -17.15 -7.51 34.99
N PHE A 44 -16.90 -6.21 35.08
CA PHE A 44 -17.34 -5.21 34.09
C PHE A 44 -16.21 -4.69 33.21
N ILE A 45 -14.97 -4.72 33.70
CA ILE A 45 -13.77 -4.18 33.06
C ILE A 45 -12.63 -5.13 33.40
N ASN A 46 -12.11 -5.85 32.41
CA ASN A 46 -10.97 -6.75 32.59
C ASN A 46 -9.72 -5.93 33.01
N LEU A 47 -9.40 -5.91 34.31
CA LEU A 47 -8.31 -5.07 34.84
C LEU A 47 -6.93 -5.56 34.38
N ASP A 48 -6.81 -6.86 34.12
CA ASP A 48 -5.58 -7.47 33.60
C ASP A 48 -5.27 -6.98 32.18
N GLU A 49 -6.29 -6.85 31.31
CA GLU A 49 -6.13 -6.24 29.97
C GLU A 49 -5.67 -4.79 30.06
N ILE A 50 -6.21 -4.01 31.01
CA ILE A 50 -5.82 -2.61 31.20
C ILE A 50 -4.37 -2.52 31.70
N ARG A 51 -3.98 -3.39 32.64
CA ARG A 51 -2.62 -3.42 33.18
C ARG A 51 -1.61 -3.82 32.10
N GLN A 52 -1.93 -4.84 31.31
CA GLN A 52 -1.12 -5.27 30.17
C GLN A 52 -1.02 -4.15 29.13
N GLY A 53 -2.13 -3.52 28.77
CA GLY A 53 -2.16 -2.39 27.84
C GLY A 53 -1.33 -1.20 28.34
N THR A 54 -1.33 -0.93 29.66
CA THR A 54 -0.54 0.17 30.22
C THR A 54 0.96 -0.13 30.16
N ALA A 55 1.36 -1.38 30.44
CA ALA A 55 2.76 -1.80 30.32
C ALA A 55 3.25 -1.70 28.87
N LEU A 56 2.46 -2.22 27.91
CA LEU A 56 2.77 -2.14 26.48
C LEU A 56 2.90 -0.69 26.00
N TRP A 57 2.07 0.23 26.51
CA TRP A 57 2.14 1.63 26.13
C TRP A 57 3.42 2.30 26.63
N VAL A 58 3.81 2.01 27.87
CA VAL A 58 5.07 2.50 28.43
C VAL A 58 6.26 1.98 27.62
N ASP A 59 6.23 0.71 27.20
CA ASP A 59 7.29 0.12 26.41
C ASP A 59 7.35 0.71 24.99
N GLN A 60 6.20 0.92 24.33
CA GLN A 60 6.11 1.62 23.04
C GLN A 60 6.74 3.03 23.07
N VAL A 61 6.58 3.77 24.17
CA VAL A 61 7.20 5.09 24.36
C VAL A 61 8.71 4.97 24.59
N LYS A 62 9.16 3.97 25.36
CA LYS A 62 10.60 3.74 25.56
C LYS A 62 11.28 3.36 24.25
N GLU A 63 10.71 2.41 23.51
CA GLU A 63 11.24 1.96 22.22
C GLU A 63 11.38 3.13 21.23
N ALA A 64 10.41 4.06 21.21
CA ALA A 64 10.46 5.25 20.37
C ALA A 64 11.67 6.17 20.63
N LEU A 65 12.28 6.11 21.82
CA LEU A 65 13.44 6.92 22.20
C LEU A 65 14.79 6.26 21.82
N PHE A 66 14.81 4.96 21.52
CA PHE A 66 16.02 4.24 21.15
C PHE A 66 16.16 4.16 19.62
N VAL A 67 17.39 4.29 19.12
CA VAL A 67 17.68 4.09 17.68
C VAL A 67 17.56 2.60 17.38
N GLY A 68 16.61 2.20 16.53
CA GLY A 68 16.27 0.79 16.30
C GLY A 68 15.34 0.18 17.37
N GLY A 69 14.77 0.97 18.27
CA GLY A 69 13.78 0.45 19.24
C GLY A 69 14.38 -0.28 20.44
N SER A 70 15.66 -0.65 20.41
CA SER A 70 16.35 -1.27 21.54
C SER A 70 17.75 -0.70 21.76
N ARG A 71 18.28 -0.91 22.96
CA ARG A 71 19.65 -0.50 23.29
C ARG A 71 20.70 -1.26 22.48
N GLU A 72 20.43 -2.51 22.14
CA GLU A 72 21.35 -3.38 21.39
C GLU A 72 21.47 -2.93 19.93
N GLU A 73 20.35 -2.54 19.31
CA GLU A 73 20.36 -2.00 17.94
C GLU A 73 21.00 -0.61 17.89
N GLN A 74 20.79 0.21 18.92
CA GLN A 74 21.42 1.54 19.02
C GLN A 74 22.95 1.48 19.09
N GLU A 75 23.51 0.45 19.71
CA GLU A 75 24.97 0.24 19.77
C GLU A 75 25.57 -0.14 18.40
N GLN A 76 24.75 -0.67 17.50
CA GLN A 76 25.13 -1.05 16.14
C GLN A 76 24.77 0.02 15.09
N ALA A 77 24.08 1.08 15.50
CA ALA A 77 23.53 2.09 14.61
C ALA A 77 24.61 2.97 13.95
N GLY A 78 24.53 3.10 12.63
CA GLY A 78 25.37 4.00 11.84
C GLY A 78 24.90 5.45 11.88
N ALA A 79 25.67 6.35 11.25
CA ALA A 79 25.33 7.78 11.18
C ALA A 79 24.01 8.06 10.45
N LEU A 80 23.64 7.23 9.47
CA LEU A 80 22.37 7.34 8.76
C LEU A 80 21.18 6.91 9.62
N ASP A 81 21.37 5.92 10.49
CA ASP A 81 20.32 5.45 11.41
C ASP A 81 20.02 6.53 12.46
N TRP A 82 21.06 7.17 12.99
CA TRP A 82 20.91 8.32 13.88
C TRP A 82 20.24 9.52 13.21
N LEU A 83 20.62 9.85 11.98
CA LEU A 83 19.97 10.92 11.23
C LEU A 83 18.49 10.61 10.99
N SER A 84 18.18 9.39 10.56
CA SER A 84 16.80 8.97 10.33
C SER A 84 16.00 9.01 11.63
N HIS A 85 16.55 8.50 12.73
CA HIS A 85 15.91 8.52 14.03
C HIS A 85 15.60 9.96 14.46
N PHE A 86 16.54 10.89 14.35
CA PHE A 86 16.30 12.29 14.71
C PHE A 86 15.21 12.94 13.86
N LEU A 87 15.16 12.65 12.56
CA LEU A 87 14.13 13.18 11.65
C LEU A 87 12.74 12.62 11.95
N TRP A 88 12.65 11.34 12.33
CA TRP A 88 11.38 10.67 12.61
C TRP A 88 10.93 10.80 14.06
N LEU A 89 11.83 11.08 15.01
CA LEU A 89 11.56 11.12 16.45
C LEU A 89 10.35 11.99 16.82
N PRO A 90 10.17 13.22 16.30
CA PRO A 90 8.98 14.02 16.63
C PRO A 90 7.68 13.30 16.27
N TRP A 91 7.67 12.61 15.12
CA TRP A 91 6.51 11.85 14.67
C TRP A 91 6.34 10.58 15.47
N THR A 92 7.37 9.74 15.57
CA THR A 92 7.33 8.47 16.31
C THR A 92 6.92 8.71 17.77
N LEU A 93 7.45 9.74 18.43
CA LEU A 93 7.09 10.07 19.80
C LEU A 93 5.64 10.53 19.93
N THR A 94 5.15 11.35 19.00
CA THR A 94 3.74 11.77 18.98
C THR A 94 2.83 10.54 18.80
N PHE A 95 3.13 9.66 17.84
CA PHE A 95 2.35 8.44 17.63
C PHE A 95 2.40 7.49 18.83
N SER A 96 3.58 7.28 19.43
CA SER A 96 3.73 6.43 20.61
C SER A 96 3.07 7.00 21.85
N LEU A 97 3.07 8.33 22.04
CA LEU A 97 2.46 8.96 23.20
C LEU A 97 0.93 9.01 23.10
N PHE A 98 0.38 9.27 21.91
CA PHE A 98 -1.05 9.48 21.75
C PHE A 98 -1.83 8.23 21.34
N THR A 99 -1.20 7.27 20.67
CA THR A 99 -1.89 6.06 20.17
C THR A 99 -1.73 4.92 21.17
N PRO A 100 -2.81 4.47 21.84
CA PRO A 100 -2.71 3.40 22.81
C PRO A 100 -2.54 2.03 22.10
N PRO A 101 -1.93 1.03 22.76
CA PRO A 101 -1.80 -0.31 22.23
C PRO A 101 -3.17 -1.01 22.01
N PRO A 102 -3.23 -2.04 21.14
CA PRO A 102 -4.47 -2.74 20.80
C PRO A 102 -5.05 -3.59 21.94
N ALA A 103 -4.38 -3.66 23.10
CA ALA A 103 -4.86 -4.41 24.27
C ALA A 103 -6.18 -3.87 24.84
N TYR A 104 -6.48 -2.59 24.65
CA TYR A 104 -7.69 -1.98 25.22
C TYR A 104 -8.95 -2.28 24.40
N LEU A 105 -9.97 -2.83 25.07
CA LEU A 105 -11.31 -3.11 24.51
C LEU A 105 -11.23 -3.86 23.16
N GLY A 106 -10.41 -4.91 23.08
CA GLY A 106 -10.23 -5.70 21.85
C GLY A 106 -9.71 -4.89 20.66
N GLY A 107 -9.00 -3.79 20.90
CA GLY A 107 -8.37 -2.95 19.87
C GLY A 107 -9.18 -1.74 19.41
N TRP A 108 -10.43 -1.59 19.86
CA TRP A 108 -11.29 -0.48 19.42
C TRP A 108 -10.76 0.90 19.81
N VAL A 109 -10.11 1.02 20.98
CA VAL A 109 -9.53 2.30 21.42
C VAL A 109 -8.36 2.70 20.52
N CYS A 110 -7.46 1.76 20.25
CA CYS A 110 -6.33 1.95 19.33
C CYS A 110 -6.83 2.36 17.93
N PHE A 111 -7.87 1.69 17.43
CA PHE A 111 -8.49 2.01 16.14
C PHE A 111 -9.09 3.42 16.09
N ALA A 112 -9.91 3.80 17.08
CA ALA A 112 -10.55 5.12 17.08
C ALA A 112 -9.55 6.27 17.25
N VAL A 113 -8.56 6.10 18.13
CA VAL A 113 -7.54 7.12 18.39
C VAL A 113 -6.60 7.27 17.19
N SER A 114 -6.18 6.17 16.57
CA SER A 114 -5.36 6.23 15.34
C SER A 114 -6.10 6.90 14.19
N LEU A 115 -7.40 6.62 14.02
CA LEU A 115 -8.23 7.30 13.01
C LEU A 115 -8.30 8.83 13.25
N GLY A 116 -8.48 9.24 14.51
CA GLY A 116 -8.46 10.67 14.89
C GLY A 116 -7.11 11.33 14.63
N HIS A 117 -6.02 10.62 14.91
CA HIS A 117 -4.67 11.10 14.66
C HIS A 117 -4.39 11.28 13.16
N ILE A 118 -4.78 10.30 12.32
CA ILE A 118 -4.68 10.40 10.86
C ILE A 118 -5.49 11.60 10.34
N ALA A 119 -6.70 11.81 10.86
CA ALA A 119 -7.53 12.96 10.48
C ALA A 119 -6.84 14.30 10.83
N TRP A 120 -6.26 14.40 12.03
CA TRP A 120 -5.50 15.59 12.45
C TRP A 120 -4.29 15.85 11.55
N LEU A 121 -3.49 14.82 11.24
CA LEU A 121 -2.34 14.96 10.34
C LEU A 121 -2.75 15.35 8.92
N THR A 122 -3.87 14.82 8.44
CA THR A 122 -4.37 15.13 7.10
C THR A 122 -4.78 16.60 6.99
N ILE A 123 -5.35 17.19 8.05
CA ILE A 123 -5.65 18.64 8.10
C ILE A 123 -4.35 19.44 8.00
N ILE A 124 -3.33 19.11 8.80
CA ILE A 124 -2.04 19.81 8.78
C ILE A 124 -1.37 19.71 7.42
N ILE A 125 -1.33 18.51 6.83
CA ILE A 125 -0.72 18.29 5.51
C ILE A 125 -1.48 19.05 4.43
N GLY A 126 -2.81 19.12 4.52
CA GLY A 126 -3.64 19.93 3.62
C GLY A 126 -3.27 21.41 3.67
N ASP A 127 -3.23 22.01 4.86
CA ASP A 127 -2.88 23.42 5.04
C ASP A 127 -1.44 23.72 4.56
N LEU A 128 -0.49 22.82 4.84
CA LEU A 128 0.89 22.97 4.37
C LEU A 128 1.01 22.84 2.85
N ALA A 129 0.22 21.97 2.22
CA ALA A 129 0.20 21.80 0.77
C ALA A 129 -0.38 23.04 0.05
N GLU A 130 -1.42 23.67 0.61
CA GLU A 130 -1.98 24.92 0.11
C GLU A 130 -0.99 26.08 0.27
N LEU A 131 -0.35 26.20 1.43
CA LEU A 131 0.70 27.21 1.65
C LEU A 131 1.88 27.02 0.70
N PHE A 132 2.30 25.78 0.46
CA PHE A 132 3.34 25.48 -0.51
C PHE A 132 2.93 25.87 -1.93
N GLY A 133 1.69 25.57 -2.35
CA GLY A 133 1.14 26.00 -3.65
C GLY A 133 1.19 27.51 -3.83
N CYS A 134 0.80 28.25 -2.79
CA CYS A 134 0.87 29.72 -2.78
C CYS A 134 2.30 30.25 -2.95
N VAL A 135 3.29 29.67 -2.26
CA VAL A 135 4.69 30.12 -2.34
C VAL A 135 5.37 29.71 -3.65
N ALA A 136 5.09 28.50 -4.13
CA ALA A 136 5.66 27.96 -5.36
C ALA A 136 4.94 28.45 -6.63
N ASN A 137 3.84 29.22 -6.50
CA ASN A 137 2.97 29.66 -7.59
C ASN A 137 2.48 28.46 -8.44
N VAL A 138 2.01 27.42 -7.75
CA VAL A 138 1.44 26.20 -8.33
C VAL A 138 -0.03 26.12 -7.92
N ASP A 139 -0.92 25.81 -8.88
CA ASP A 139 -2.35 25.67 -8.60
C ASP A 139 -2.63 24.62 -7.51
N ASP A 140 -3.58 24.92 -6.63
CA ASP A 140 -3.97 24.03 -5.52
C ASP A 140 -4.44 22.64 -6.00
N ASN A 141 -5.05 22.59 -7.19
CA ASN A 141 -5.43 21.32 -7.81
C ASN A 141 -4.20 20.45 -8.12
N ILE A 142 -3.10 21.06 -8.57
CA ILE A 142 -1.86 20.35 -8.89
C ILE A 142 -1.16 19.92 -7.60
N THR A 143 -1.14 20.76 -6.57
CA THR A 143 -0.54 20.38 -5.27
C THR A 143 -1.34 19.28 -4.58
N ALA A 144 -2.68 19.31 -4.63
CA ALA A 144 -3.53 18.26 -4.10
C ALA A 144 -3.33 16.91 -4.83
N ILE A 145 -3.32 16.90 -6.17
CA ILE A 145 -3.15 15.68 -6.97
C ILE A 145 -1.71 15.12 -6.84
N SER A 146 -0.72 15.98 -6.59
CA SER A 146 0.69 15.55 -6.56
C SER A 146 1.18 15.20 -5.15
N PHE A 147 0.96 16.07 -4.16
CA PHE A 147 1.51 15.88 -2.81
C PHE A 147 0.55 15.12 -1.90
N VAL A 148 -0.72 15.53 -1.86
CA VAL A 148 -1.72 14.92 -0.97
C VAL A 148 -2.09 13.53 -1.46
N ALA A 149 -2.43 13.38 -2.73
CA ALA A 149 -2.81 12.07 -3.28
C ALA A 149 -1.64 11.06 -3.21
N LEU A 150 -0.42 11.46 -3.60
CA LEU A 150 0.76 10.62 -3.48
C LEU A 150 1.04 10.23 -2.03
N GLY A 151 0.94 11.17 -1.09
CA GLY A 151 1.14 10.92 0.34
C GLY A 151 0.23 9.83 0.90
N THR A 152 -1.01 9.76 0.44
CA THR A 152 -1.97 8.72 0.84
C THR A 152 -1.76 7.37 0.13
N SER A 153 -1.31 7.38 -1.13
CA SER A 153 -1.13 6.14 -1.92
C SER A 153 0.21 5.42 -1.67
N VAL A 154 1.24 6.12 -1.20
CA VAL A 154 2.55 5.51 -0.91
C VAL A 154 2.47 4.45 0.20
N PRO A 155 1.79 4.67 1.35
CA PRO A 155 1.55 3.63 2.34
C PRO A 155 0.82 2.41 1.76
N ASP A 156 -0.23 2.61 0.94
CA ASP A 156 -0.96 1.53 0.29
C ASP A 156 -0.08 0.72 -0.67
N LEU A 157 0.85 1.39 -1.37
CA LEU A 157 1.85 0.73 -2.21
C LEU A 157 2.79 -0.15 -1.37
N PHE A 158 3.28 0.35 -0.24
CA PHE A 158 4.16 -0.44 0.64
C PHE A 158 3.44 -1.62 1.29
N ALA A 159 2.18 -1.44 1.70
CA ALA A 159 1.34 -2.53 2.20
C ALA A 159 1.14 -3.61 1.11
N SER A 160 0.80 -3.19 -0.11
CA SER A 160 0.61 -4.10 -1.25
C SER A 160 1.91 -4.83 -1.62
N MET A 161 3.04 -4.12 -1.60
CA MET A 161 4.36 -4.71 -1.86
C MET A 161 4.73 -5.73 -0.79
N THR A 162 4.47 -5.43 0.48
CA THR A 162 4.78 -6.33 1.60
C THR A 162 3.92 -7.59 1.51
N ALA A 163 2.61 -7.45 1.27
CA ALA A 163 1.71 -8.58 1.02
C ALA A 163 2.17 -9.44 -0.17
N ALA A 164 2.60 -8.81 -1.28
CA ALA A 164 3.07 -9.52 -2.46
C ALA A 164 4.42 -10.25 -2.25
N LYS A 165 5.27 -9.77 -1.34
CA LYS A 165 6.56 -10.41 -1.00
C LYS A 165 6.39 -11.57 -0.02
N GLN A 166 5.44 -11.47 0.88
CA GLN A 166 5.18 -12.47 1.92
C GLN A 166 4.36 -13.66 1.39
N ASP A 167 3.56 -13.46 0.34
CA ASP A 167 2.74 -14.50 -0.27
C ASP A 167 3.33 -14.96 -1.63
N PRO A 168 3.70 -16.26 -1.79
CA PRO A 168 4.17 -16.81 -3.07
C PRO A 168 3.20 -16.62 -4.25
N HIS A 169 1.89 -16.57 -3.98
CA HIS A 169 0.84 -16.35 -4.98
C HIS A 169 0.46 -14.87 -5.12
N ALA A 170 0.89 -14.04 -4.17
CA ALA A 170 0.61 -12.61 -4.08
C ALA A 170 -0.90 -12.27 -4.13
N ASP A 171 -1.76 -13.19 -3.73
CA ASP A 171 -3.22 -13.05 -3.76
C ASP A 171 -3.65 -12.01 -2.70
N ALA A 172 -2.96 -11.97 -1.55
CA ALA A 172 -3.19 -10.98 -0.50
C ALA A 172 -3.03 -9.52 -0.99
N SER A 173 -2.15 -9.28 -1.97
CA SER A 173 -1.92 -7.94 -2.52
C SER A 173 -3.10 -7.42 -3.34
N ILE A 174 -3.86 -8.31 -4.00
CA ILE A 174 -5.06 -7.93 -4.78
C ILE A 174 -6.16 -7.44 -3.85
N VAL A 175 -6.36 -8.13 -2.72
CA VAL A 175 -7.34 -7.71 -1.71
C VAL A 175 -6.99 -6.34 -1.16
N ASN A 176 -5.70 -6.08 -0.88
CA ASN A 176 -5.26 -4.77 -0.41
C ASN A 176 -5.49 -3.66 -1.44
N VAL A 177 -5.06 -3.85 -2.70
CA VAL A 177 -5.23 -2.86 -3.78
C VAL A 177 -6.71 -2.62 -4.09
N THR A 178 -7.53 -3.67 -4.10
CA THR A 178 -8.96 -3.55 -4.43
C THR A 178 -9.74 -2.92 -3.28
N GLY A 179 -9.42 -3.29 -2.03
CA GLY A 179 -10.05 -2.76 -0.83
C GLY A 179 -9.76 -1.28 -0.62
N SER A 180 -8.48 -0.88 -0.64
CA SER A 180 -8.05 0.52 -0.51
C SER A 180 -8.66 1.42 -1.59
N ASN A 181 -8.62 1.00 -2.86
CA ASN A 181 -9.23 1.77 -3.95
C ASN A 181 -10.76 1.87 -3.82
N SER A 182 -11.43 0.82 -3.35
CA SER A 182 -12.87 0.87 -3.11
C SER A 182 -13.21 1.88 -2.02
N VAL A 183 -12.45 1.91 -0.93
CA VAL A 183 -12.60 2.91 0.13
C VAL A 183 -12.35 4.32 -0.40
N ASN A 184 -11.29 4.53 -1.18
CA ASN A 184 -10.97 5.84 -1.77
C ASN A 184 -12.09 6.35 -2.70
N VAL A 185 -12.67 5.48 -3.52
CA VAL A 185 -13.76 5.88 -4.43
C VAL A 185 -15.07 6.08 -3.67
N PHE A 186 -15.51 5.10 -2.87
CA PHE A 186 -16.82 5.15 -2.23
C PHE A 186 -16.85 6.08 -1.02
N LEU A 187 -15.87 5.98 -0.12
CA LEU A 187 -15.81 6.81 1.08
C LEU A 187 -15.03 8.11 0.85
N GLY A 188 -13.96 8.08 0.07
CA GLY A 188 -13.14 9.27 -0.19
C GLY A 188 -13.80 10.29 -1.12
N ILE A 189 -14.45 9.85 -2.21
CA ILE A 189 -15.11 10.74 -3.18
C ILE A 189 -16.64 10.67 -3.07
N GLY A 190 -17.19 9.45 -2.98
CA GLY A 190 -18.63 9.22 -2.99
C GLY A 190 -19.37 9.82 -1.80
N LEU A 191 -18.86 9.61 -0.57
CA LEU A 191 -19.50 10.12 0.64
C LEU A 191 -19.50 11.67 0.72
N PRO A 192 -18.37 12.38 0.50
CA PRO A 192 -18.39 13.85 0.45
C PRO A 192 -19.34 14.40 -0.63
N TRP A 193 -19.37 13.78 -1.82
CA TRP A 193 -20.28 14.19 -2.89
C TRP A 193 -21.75 14.00 -2.48
N LEU A 194 -22.08 12.89 -1.82
CA LEU A 194 -23.43 12.64 -1.31
C LEU A 194 -23.84 13.67 -0.25
N LEU A 195 -22.97 13.95 0.71
CA LEU A 195 -23.20 14.95 1.76
C LEU A 195 -23.38 16.36 1.17
N ALA A 196 -22.51 16.74 0.23
CA ALA A 196 -22.63 18.03 -0.48
C ALA A 196 -23.93 18.12 -1.27
N SER A 197 -24.29 17.07 -2.00
CA SER A 197 -25.54 17.02 -2.79
C SER A 197 -26.77 17.16 -1.90
N PHE A 198 -26.78 16.48 -0.75
CA PHE A 198 -27.87 16.59 0.23
C PHE A 198 -27.94 18.00 0.84
N TYR A 199 -26.80 18.57 1.22
CA TYR A 199 -26.73 19.93 1.76
C TYR A 199 -27.31 20.96 0.78
N TRP A 200 -26.89 20.93 -0.48
CA TRP A 200 -27.38 21.88 -1.49
C TRP A 200 -28.85 21.65 -1.84
N TYR A 201 -29.30 20.39 -1.87
CA TYR A 201 -30.71 20.05 -2.04
C TYR A 201 -31.59 20.69 -0.94
N MET A 202 -31.14 20.63 0.32
CA MET A 202 -31.83 21.27 1.45
C MET A 202 -31.87 22.80 1.32
N GLN A 203 -30.91 23.41 0.62
CA GLN A 203 -30.88 24.85 0.32
C GLN A 203 -31.69 25.23 -0.92
N GLY A 204 -32.37 24.27 -1.57
CA GLY A 204 -33.17 24.50 -2.77
C GLY A 204 -32.34 24.70 -4.04
N THR A 205 -31.04 24.35 -4.03
CA THR A 205 -30.16 24.41 -5.20
C THR A 205 -29.66 23.02 -5.57
N THR A 206 -29.01 22.89 -6.72
CA THR A 206 -28.41 21.64 -7.19
C THR A 206 -26.89 21.73 -7.15
N PHE A 207 -26.23 20.67 -6.66
CA PHE A 207 -24.78 20.56 -6.67
C PHE A 207 -24.30 20.10 -8.06
N ALA A 208 -23.97 21.07 -8.92
CA ALA A 208 -23.52 20.78 -10.29
C ALA A 208 -21.99 20.62 -10.35
N VAL A 209 -21.52 19.41 -10.66
CA VAL A 209 -20.09 19.10 -10.89
C VAL A 209 -19.84 18.91 -12.38
N LYS A 210 -18.82 19.57 -12.92
CA LYS A 210 -18.43 19.42 -14.33
C LYS A 210 -17.76 18.05 -14.53
N SER A 211 -18.45 17.10 -15.18
CA SER A 211 -17.96 15.74 -15.41
C SER A 211 -17.37 15.52 -16.82
N GLN A 212 -16.71 16.53 -17.38
CA GLN A 212 -16.25 16.49 -18.78
C GLN A 212 -15.34 15.27 -19.04
N GLY A 213 -15.65 14.48 -20.06
CA GLY A 213 -14.88 13.27 -20.43
C GLY A 213 -15.02 12.07 -19.49
N LEU A 214 -15.72 12.21 -18.36
CA LEU A 214 -15.79 11.16 -17.33
C LEU A 214 -16.40 9.86 -17.85
N SER A 215 -17.46 9.94 -18.67
CA SER A 215 -18.13 8.76 -19.22
C SER A 215 -17.20 7.91 -20.09
N PHE A 216 -16.33 8.56 -20.87
CA PHE A 216 -15.33 7.87 -21.69
C PHE A 216 -14.24 7.23 -20.83
N SER A 217 -13.68 7.96 -19.86
CA SER A 217 -12.69 7.40 -18.94
C SER A 217 -13.24 6.22 -18.13
N VAL A 218 -14.49 6.30 -17.66
CA VAL A 218 -15.17 5.19 -16.98
C VAL A 218 -15.31 3.99 -17.91
N LEU A 219 -15.72 4.18 -19.16
CA LEU A 219 -15.82 3.09 -20.14
C LEU A 219 -14.47 2.41 -20.37
N VAL A 220 -13.40 3.19 -20.62
CA VAL A 220 -12.05 2.66 -20.84
C VAL A 220 -11.56 1.90 -19.61
N PHE A 221 -11.78 2.45 -18.41
CA PHE A 221 -11.42 1.82 -17.15
C PHE A 221 -12.18 0.50 -16.95
N THR A 222 -13.49 0.46 -17.20
CA THR A 222 -14.29 -0.77 -17.09
C THR A 222 -13.81 -1.84 -18.08
N CYS A 223 -13.53 -1.47 -19.34
CA CYS A 223 -12.96 -2.40 -20.31
C CYS A 223 -11.60 -2.93 -19.85
N GLY A 224 -10.71 -2.06 -19.38
CA GLY A 224 -9.41 -2.43 -18.83
C GLY A 224 -9.51 -3.34 -17.60
N ALA A 225 -10.45 -3.05 -16.70
CA ALA A 225 -10.73 -3.87 -15.52
C ALA A 225 -11.21 -5.27 -15.91
N CYS A 226 -12.11 -5.40 -16.88
CA CYS A 226 -12.54 -6.70 -17.40
C CYS A 226 -11.37 -7.52 -17.96
N VAL A 227 -10.46 -6.87 -18.71
CA VAL A 227 -9.24 -7.54 -19.22
C VAL A 227 -8.34 -7.98 -18.06
N THR A 228 -8.07 -7.10 -17.09
CA THR A 228 -7.25 -7.39 -15.91
C THR A 228 -7.83 -8.57 -15.10
N LEU A 229 -9.12 -8.56 -14.81
CA LEU A 229 -9.79 -9.65 -14.09
C LEU A 229 -9.73 -10.96 -14.89
N SER A 230 -9.90 -10.90 -16.21
CA SER A 230 -9.76 -12.08 -17.08
C SER A 230 -8.33 -12.65 -17.03
N VAL A 231 -7.31 -11.79 -17.05
CA VAL A 231 -5.89 -12.20 -16.93
C VAL A 231 -5.66 -12.87 -15.57
N ILE A 232 -6.13 -12.27 -14.48
CA ILE A 232 -6.00 -12.83 -13.13
C ILE A 232 -6.69 -14.20 -13.05
N GLN A 233 -7.92 -14.33 -13.57
CA GLN A 233 -8.66 -15.58 -13.59
C GLN A 233 -7.96 -16.68 -14.40
N ILE A 234 -7.46 -16.34 -15.59
CA ILE A 234 -6.70 -17.27 -16.44
C ILE A 234 -5.42 -17.74 -15.74
N ARG A 235 -4.73 -16.83 -15.04
CA ARG A 235 -3.54 -17.16 -14.27
C ARG A 235 -3.84 -18.06 -13.09
N ARG A 236 -4.93 -17.82 -12.38
CA ARG A 236 -5.38 -18.70 -11.30
C ARG A 236 -5.64 -20.12 -11.80
N TRP A 237 -6.22 -20.28 -12.99
CA TRP A 237 -6.45 -21.60 -13.59
C TRP A 237 -5.19 -22.29 -14.11
N LYS A 238 -4.24 -21.55 -14.70
CA LYS A 238 -3.06 -22.15 -15.36
C LYS A 238 -1.82 -22.26 -14.47
N VAL A 239 -1.63 -21.30 -13.56
CA VAL A 239 -0.42 -21.14 -12.74
C VAL A 239 -0.70 -21.39 -11.26
N GLY A 240 -1.98 -21.31 -10.84
CA GLY A 240 -2.37 -21.50 -9.44
C GLY A 240 -2.15 -20.29 -8.54
N GLY A 241 -1.70 -19.14 -9.08
CA GLY A 241 -1.57 -17.87 -8.34
C GLY A 241 -2.05 -16.69 -9.18
N GLU A 242 -2.53 -15.64 -8.53
CA GLU A 242 -3.13 -14.48 -9.20
C GLU A 242 -2.09 -13.50 -9.72
N LEU A 243 -1.13 -13.10 -8.86
CA LEU A 243 -0.03 -12.19 -9.21
C LEU A 243 1.36 -12.84 -9.14
N GLY A 244 1.53 -13.85 -8.30
CA GLY A 244 2.78 -14.57 -8.04
C GLY A 244 3.08 -15.72 -8.99
N GLY A 245 3.95 -16.64 -8.56
CA GLY A 245 4.41 -17.78 -9.36
C GLY A 245 5.67 -17.52 -10.22
N PRO A 246 5.91 -18.31 -11.28
CA PRO A 246 7.17 -18.31 -12.03
C PRO A 246 7.54 -16.95 -12.62
N VAL A 247 8.84 -16.64 -12.64
CA VAL A 247 9.39 -15.33 -13.05
C VAL A 247 8.93 -14.89 -14.44
N ASP A 248 8.79 -15.84 -15.37
CA ASP A 248 8.35 -15.51 -16.73
C ASP A 248 6.87 -15.09 -16.75
N THR A 249 5.99 -15.84 -16.08
CA THR A 249 4.55 -15.54 -16.03
C THR A 249 4.23 -14.25 -15.27
N LYS A 250 4.94 -13.97 -14.16
CA LYS A 250 4.78 -12.71 -13.42
C LYS A 250 5.27 -11.50 -14.21
N ALA A 251 6.35 -11.66 -15.01
CA ALA A 251 6.87 -10.57 -15.83
C ALA A 251 5.90 -10.18 -16.95
N TYR A 252 5.33 -11.16 -17.67
CA TYR A 252 4.35 -10.89 -18.74
C TYR A 252 3.08 -10.24 -18.22
N SER A 253 2.52 -10.76 -17.12
CA SER A 253 1.32 -10.20 -16.51
C SER A 253 1.56 -8.79 -15.95
N SER A 254 2.66 -8.58 -15.22
CA SER A 254 3.01 -7.24 -14.69
C SER A 254 3.22 -6.23 -15.82
N PHE A 255 3.93 -6.61 -16.88
CA PHE A 255 4.16 -5.72 -18.01
C PHE A 255 2.84 -5.39 -18.75
N LEU A 256 1.96 -6.38 -18.94
CA LEU A 256 0.63 -6.14 -19.50
C LEU A 256 -0.19 -5.15 -18.66
N LEU A 257 -0.20 -5.31 -17.33
CA LEU A 257 -0.92 -4.40 -16.42
C LEU A 257 -0.40 -2.97 -16.51
N VAL A 258 0.92 -2.78 -16.59
CA VAL A 258 1.54 -1.46 -16.80
C VAL A 258 1.15 -0.87 -18.16
N VAL A 259 1.17 -1.66 -19.22
CA VAL A 259 0.77 -1.22 -20.57
C VAL A 259 -0.71 -0.84 -20.61
N LEU A 260 -1.59 -1.61 -19.96
CA LEU A 260 -3.02 -1.29 -19.84
C LEU A 260 -3.24 0.02 -19.06
N TRP A 261 -2.50 0.23 -17.97
CA TRP A 261 -2.54 1.47 -17.20
C TRP A 261 -2.07 2.68 -18.02
N LEU A 262 -0.94 2.57 -18.72
CA LEU A 262 -0.44 3.63 -19.61
C LEU A 262 -1.41 3.90 -20.77
N SER A 263 -2.04 2.87 -21.31
CA SER A 263 -3.07 3.00 -22.35
C SER A 263 -4.30 3.74 -21.83
N TYR A 264 -4.74 3.47 -20.60
CA TYR A 264 -5.83 4.20 -19.93
C TYR A 264 -5.49 5.68 -19.77
N ILE A 265 -4.27 6.00 -19.28
CA ILE A 265 -3.81 7.39 -19.15
C ILE A 265 -3.79 8.06 -20.52
N GLY A 266 -3.16 7.43 -21.52
CA GLY A 266 -3.05 7.97 -22.87
C GLY A 266 -4.40 8.26 -23.52
N LEU A 267 -5.35 7.33 -23.41
CA LEU A 267 -6.72 7.51 -23.91
C LEU A 267 -7.47 8.61 -23.15
N SER A 268 -7.31 8.69 -21.82
CA SER A 268 -7.95 9.73 -21.01
C SER A 268 -7.40 11.13 -21.34
N VAL A 269 -6.09 11.27 -21.50
CA VAL A 269 -5.44 12.51 -21.94
C VAL A 269 -5.87 12.88 -23.36
N TRP A 270 -5.91 11.92 -24.27
CA TRP A 270 -6.38 12.15 -25.64
C TRP A 270 -7.82 12.66 -25.65
N LYS A 271 -8.73 12.05 -24.86
CA LYS A 271 -10.13 12.48 -24.79
C LYS A 271 -10.26 13.88 -24.18
N TYR A 272 -9.44 14.19 -23.17
CA TYR A 272 -9.39 15.52 -22.60
C TYR A 272 -9.01 16.60 -23.64
N GLN A 273 -8.04 16.29 -24.51
CA GLN A 273 -7.64 17.18 -25.61
C GLN A 273 -8.66 17.25 -26.75
N ASN A 274 -9.46 16.20 -26.95
CA ASN A 274 -10.41 16.07 -28.05
C ASN A 274 -11.84 15.93 -27.52
N ILE A 275 -12.27 16.90 -26.73
CA ILE A 275 -13.51 16.81 -25.95
C ILE A 275 -14.76 16.67 -26.84
N ASP A 276 -14.77 17.38 -27.97
CA ASP A 276 -15.88 17.41 -28.94
C ASP A 276 -15.78 16.29 -29.99
N ALA A 277 -14.84 15.35 -29.85
CA ALA A 277 -14.72 14.24 -30.76
C ALA A 277 -16.03 13.41 -30.80
N PRO A 278 -16.56 13.10 -32.00
CA PRO A 278 -17.73 12.26 -32.13
C PRO A 278 -17.45 10.83 -31.65
N LEU A 279 -18.51 10.12 -31.26
CA LEU A 279 -18.44 8.73 -30.78
C LEU A 279 -17.68 7.78 -31.74
N THR A 280 -17.72 8.05 -33.05
CA THR A 280 -16.96 7.28 -34.05
C THR A 280 -15.45 7.38 -33.82
N GLN A 281 -14.93 8.56 -33.51
CA GLN A 281 -13.51 8.75 -33.19
C GLN A 281 -13.14 8.11 -31.86
N ASP A 282 -14.01 8.22 -30.84
CA ASP A 282 -13.82 7.56 -29.54
C ASP A 282 -13.69 6.04 -29.70
N LEU A 283 -14.59 5.42 -30.46
CA LEU A 283 -14.57 3.99 -30.75
C LEU A 283 -13.36 3.57 -31.59
N MET A 284 -12.94 4.41 -32.54
CA MET A 284 -11.72 4.16 -33.33
C MET A 284 -10.47 4.15 -32.45
N MET A 285 -10.33 5.12 -31.54
CA MET A 285 -9.18 5.16 -30.63
C MET A 285 -9.14 3.97 -29.67
N LEU A 286 -10.29 3.58 -29.14
CA LEU A 286 -10.43 2.34 -28.36
C LEU A 286 -10.02 1.11 -29.18
N GLY A 287 -10.53 0.99 -30.41
CA GLY A 287 -10.23 -0.11 -31.31
C GLY A 287 -8.76 -0.21 -31.72
N LEU A 288 -8.08 0.92 -31.91
CA LEU A 288 -6.63 0.97 -32.22
C LEU A 288 -5.74 0.62 -31.03
N THR A 289 -6.22 0.82 -29.81
CA THR A 289 -5.45 0.55 -28.59
C THR A 289 -5.20 -0.95 -28.41
N ILE A 290 -6.19 -1.80 -28.72
CA ILE A 290 -6.08 -3.26 -28.57
C ILE A 290 -4.90 -3.85 -29.39
N PRO A 291 -4.80 -3.63 -30.72
CA PRO A 291 -3.67 -4.13 -31.49
C PRO A 291 -2.35 -3.47 -31.10
N LEU A 292 -2.36 -2.19 -30.68
CA LEU A 292 -1.16 -1.52 -30.19
C LEU A 292 -0.60 -2.21 -28.94
N VAL A 293 -1.45 -2.50 -27.95
CA VAL A 293 -1.09 -3.28 -26.76
C VAL A 293 -0.54 -4.64 -27.18
N GLY A 294 -1.19 -5.32 -28.14
CA GLY A 294 -0.70 -6.59 -28.68
C GLY A 294 0.70 -6.50 -29.29
N VAL A 295 0.99 -5.47 -30.09
CA VAL A 295 2.32 -5.23 -30.67
C VAL A 295 3.36 -4.96 -29.59
N VAL A 296 3.05 -4.12 -28.61
CA VAL A 296 3.96 -3.82 -27.48
C VAL A 296 4.27 -5.09 -26.68
N MET A 297 3.28 -5.95 -26.44
CA MET A 297 3.48 -7.24 -25.78
C MET A 297 4.35 -8.19 -26.61
N MET A 298 4.17 -8.24 -27.94
CA MET A 298 5.01 -9.05 -28.82
C MET A 298 6.47 -8.56 -28.83
N ILE A 299 6.69 -7.25 -28.85
CA ILE A 299 8.04 -6.66 -28.76
C ILE A 299 8.67 -7.03 -27.42
N PHE A 300 7.94 -6.90 -26.31
CA PHE A 300 8.44 -7.29 -25.00
C PHE A 300 8.78 -8.78 -24.92
N ALA A 301 7.94 -9.65 -25.49
CA ALA A 301 8.21 -11.09 -25.58
C ALA A 301 9.48 -11.39 -26.39
N ALA A 302 9.64 -10.73 -27.54
CA ALA A 302 10.83 -10.87 -28.37
C ALA A 302 12.10 -10.40 -27.64
N ILE A 303 12.06 -9.25 -26.96
CA ILE A 303 13.18 -8.76 -26.15
C ILE A 303 13.52 -9.76 -25.05
N ARG A 304 12.55 -10.23 -24.27
CA ARG A 304 12.79 -11.20 -23.18
C ARG A 304 13.35 -12.51 -23.71
N PHE A 305 12.88 -12.99 -24.86
CA PHE A 305 13.42 -14.17 -25.53
C PHE A 305 14.89 -13.97 -25.94
N LEU A 306 15.21 -12.84 -26.58
CA LEU A 306 16.58 -12.49 -26.95
C LEU A 306 17.51 -12.36 -25.74
N LEU A 307 17.04 -11.74 -24.64
CA LEU A 307 17.80 -11.64 -23.40
C LEU A 307 18.05 -13.02 -22.78
N LYS A 308 17.06 -13.93 -22.84
CA LYS A 308 17.20 -15.30 -22.34
C LYS A 308 18.24 -16.08 -23.16
N LEU A 309 18.19 -15.99 -24.48
CA LEU A 309 19.20 -16.56 -25.39
C LEU A 309 20.59 -15.97 -25.14
N SER A 310 20.67 -14.64 -24.95
CA SER A 310 21.95 -13.97 -24.67
C SER A 310 22.56 -14.45 -23.35
N LYS A 311 21.75 -14.63 -22.30
CA LYS A 311 22.22 -15.20 -21.02
C LYS A 311 22.69 -16.65 -21.17
N GLU A 312 21.98 -17.46 -21.96
CA GLU A 312 22.33 -18.86 -22.19
C GLU A 312 23.62 -19.00 -23.01
N TYR A 313 23.87 -18.09 -23.96
CA TYR A 313 25.02 -18.14 -24.84
C TYR A 313 26.30 -17.50 -24.26
N ILE A 314 26.16 -16.42 -23.47
CA ILE A 314 27.29 -15.59 -22.99
C ILE A 314 27.60 -15.84 -21.50
N GLY A 315 26.71 -16.54 -20.78
CA GLY A 315 26.78 -16.70 -19.32
C GLY A 315 26.36 -15.43 -18.57
N GLU A 316 25.98 -15.58 -17.29
CA GLU A 316 25.46 -14.45 -16.49
C GLU A 316 26.45 -13.29 -16.36
N GLU A 317 27.73 -13.58 -16.13
CA GLU A 317 28.74 -12.53 -15.96
C GLU A 317 29.01 -11.75 -17.25
N GLY A 318 29.08 -12.45 -18.39
CA GLY A 318 29.28 -11.80 -19.69
C GLY A 318 28.06 -11.00 -20.17
N PHE A 319 26.84 -11.43 -19.80
CA PHE A 319 25.61 -10.67 -20.06
C PHE A 319 25.63 -9.30 -19.34
N TRP A 320 25.92 -9.28 -18.03
CA TRP A 320 26.00 -8.02 -17.29
C TRP A 320 27.17 -7.14 -17.74
N GLY A 321 28.29 -7.73 -18.16
CA GLY A 321 29.42 -7.01 -18.76
C GLY A 321 29.05 -6.19 -20.01
N ILE A 322 28.16 -6.72 -20.87
CA ILE A 322 27.68 -6.00 -22.06
C ILE A 322 26.80 -4.81 -21.68
N PHE A 323 25.89 -4.96 -20.71
CA PHE A 323 25.05 -3.85 -20.26
C PHE A 323 25.85 -2.73 -19.59
N VAL A 324 26.86 -3.09 -18.79
CA VAL A 324 27.79 -2.12 -18.20
C VAL A 324 28.58 -1.41 -19.30
N ALA A 325 29.06 -2.14 -20.32
CA ALA A 325 29.77 -1.53 -21.45
C ALA A 325 28.89 -0.58 -22.26
N ILE A 326 27.64 -0.96 -22.58
CA ILE A 326 26.66 -0.10 -23.26
C ILE A 326 26.34 1.12 -22.40
N GLY A 327 26.16 0.94 -21.09
CA GLY A 327 25.93 2.03 -20.14
C GLY A 327 27.09 3.02 -20.11
N ILE A 328 28.34 2.53 -20.07
CA ILE A 328 29.56 3.36 -20.11
C ILE A 328 29.66 4.11 -21.45
N VAL A 329 29.38 3.45 -22.57
CA VAL A 329 29.38 4.09 -23.91
C VAL A 329 28.29 5.15 -24.01
N GLY A 330 27.08 4.86 -23.50
CA GLY A 330 25.97 5.80 -23.45
C GLY A 330 26.27 7.02 -22.57
N LEU A 331 26.89 6.80 -21.40
CA LEU A 331 27.36 7.88 -20.52
C LEU A 331 28.42 8.74 -21.21
N ARG A 332 29.33 8.10 -21.96
CA ARG A 332 30.38 8.79 -22.73
C ARG A 332 29.78 9.63 -23.86
N PHE A 333 28.74 9.15 -24.53
CA PHE A 333 27.98 9.92 -25.53
C PHE A 333 27.20 11.07 -24.90
N ALA A 334 26.54 10.86 -23.75
CA ALA A 334 25.82 11.91 -23.04
C ALA A 334 26.76 13.03 -22.57
N VAL A 335 27.95 12.68 -22.04
CA VAL A 335 28.97 13.65 -21.66
C VAL A 335 29.51 14.40 -22.88
N LEU A 336 29.80 13.71 -24.00
CA LEU A 336 30.20 14.37 -25.24
C LEU A 336 29.12 15.30 -25.80
N PHE A 337 27.84 14.94 -25.66
CA PHE A 337 26.72 15.78 -26.09
C PHE A 337 26.57 17.04 -25.22
N ILE A 338 26.81 16.93 -23.91
CA ILE A 338 26.84 18.07 -22.98
C ILE A 338 28.01 19.02 -23.28
N PHE A 339 29.19 18.49 -23.65
CA PHE A 339 30.36 19.32 -23.99
C PHE A 339 30.34 19.90 -25.41
N GLN A 340 29.48 19.42 -26.31
CA GLN A 340 29.24 20.05 -27.62
C GLN A 340 28.16 21.14 -27.59
N TRP A 341 27.57 21.39 -26.43
CA TRP A 341 26.53 22.42 -26.18
C TRP A 341 26.99 23.49 -25.17
N GLN A 342 28.30 23.77 -25.13
CA GLN A 342 28.91 24.96 -24.54
C GLN A 342 29.77 25.67 -25.59
#